data_AF-A0A7V4A8X0-F1
#
_entry.id   AF-A0A7V4A8X0-F1
#
_cell.length_a   1.000
_cell.length_b   1.000
_cell.length_c   1.000
_cell.angle_alpha   90.00
_cell.angle_beta   90.00
_cell.angle_gamma   90.00
#
_symmetry.space_group_name_H-M   'P 1'
#
loop_
_entity.id
_entity.type
_entity.pdbx_description
1 polymer ?
#
loop_
_entity_poly.entity_id
_entity_poly.type
_entity_poly.pdbx_seq_one_letter_code
_entity_poly.pdbx_strand_id
1 'polypeptide(L)'
;MITRFRIITPLIMSGAYKDKVEIREQSIKGLLRWWFRFYKGGILSLEELREIEGKIWGLQELASRIKLKIKNKPSNNPIDAYLRMNDKSNPNIKRKAFPENGNFEVEFRFSNPFDENIVKKELEETIWFLINFGGLGARWRRAFGSVQLDNEERNFDDIFQEVENKLSSYSRGFKNSDFMNISNTAIYFITKKDGSLWSSWENCMNDLRDNFYRRLKKELGINKIQLGRTSPLIIQIKRAKEGYYGVILIWKRSERVYEKLKPSSEFWKDKNFKTKEVLK
;
A
#
# COMPACT_ATOMS: atom_id res chain seq x y z
N MET A 1 -22.35 -3.69 0.39
CA MET A 1 -21.38 -3.49 1.50
C MET A 1 -20.96 -2.03 1.54
N ILE A 2 -21.00 -1.36 2.69
CA ILE A 2 -20.46 0.00 2.86
C ILE A 2 -19.18 -0.10 3.68
N THR A 3 -18.12 0.56 3.23
CA THR A 3 -16.83 0.61 3.93
C THR A 3 -16.42 2.05 4.13
N ARG A 4 -16.08 2.39 5.39
CA ARG A 4 -15.65 3.73 5.79
C ARG A 4 -14.14 3.75 5.98
N PHE A 5 -13.48 4.62 5.24
CA PHE A 5 -12.03 4.77 5.27
C PHE A 5 -11.63 6.08 5.94
N ARG A 6 -10.60 6.01 6.77
CA ARG A 6 -9.91 7.13 7.39
C ARG A 6 -8.55 7.34 6.73
N ILE A 7 -8.24 8.57 6.33
CA ILE A 7 -6.96 8.94 5.72
C ILE A 7 -5.88 9.07 6.80
N ILE A 8 -4.74 8.44 6.57
CA ILE A 8 -3.63 8.31 7.53
C ILE A 8 -2.42 9.11 7.10
N THR A 9 -2.17 9.18 5.80
CA THR A 9 -1.18 10.09 5.23
C THR A 9 -1.81 10.86 4.08
N PRO A 10 -1.29 12.05 3.71
CA PRO A 10 -1.94 12.91 2.74
C PRO A 10 -2.32 12.16 1.45
N LEU A 11 -3.61 12.19 1.10
CA LEU A 11 -4.15 11.46 -0.04
C LEU A 11 -4.17 12.36 -1.27
N ILE A 12 -3.23 12.11 -2.17
CA ILE A 12 -3.08 12.86 -3.43
C ILE A 12 -3.97 12.22 -4.50
N MET A 13 -5.21 12.67 -4.62
CA MET A 13 -6.14 12.18 -5.65
C MET A 13 -6.84 13.35 -6.32
N SER A 14 -6.84 13.37 -7.65
CA SER A 14 -7.45 14.44 -8.44
C SER A 14 -7.96 13.91 -9.79
N GLY A 15 -8.94 14.62 -10.36
CA GLY A 15 -9.44 14.42 -11.71
C GLY A 15 -8.54 15.05 -12.77
N ALA A 16 -9.17 15.62 -13.81
CA ALA A 16 -8.49 16.38 -14.85
C ALA A 16 -7.71 17.59 -14.27
N TYR A 17 -8.27 18.22 -13.24
CA TYR A 17 -7.68 19.39 -12.56
C TYR A 17 -6.80 18.94 -11.39
N LYS A 18 -5.48 19.13 -11.50
CA LYS A 18 -4.49 18.64 -10.51
C LYS A 18 -4.48 19.43 -9.20
N ASP A 19 -5.03 20.63 -9.22
CA ASP A 19 -5.19 21.57 -8.11
C ASP A 19 -6.46 21.31 -7.29
N LYS A 20 -7.41 20.51 -7.81
CA LYS A 20 -8.64 20.13 -7.11
C LYS A 20 -8.59 18.68 -6.65
N VAL A 21 -8.67 18.48 -5.34
CA VAL A 21 -8.72 17.13 -4.78
C VAL A 21 -10.07 16.47 -5.07
N GLU A 22 -10.04 15.20 -5.39
CA GLU A 22 -11.22 14.42 -5.77
C GLU A 22 -11.02 12.94 -5.41
N ILE A 23 -11.97 12.35 -4.69
CA ILE A 23 -12.03 10.90 -4.49
C ILE A 23 -12.70 10.26 -5.70
N ARG A 24 -11.97 9.39 -6.40
CA ARG A 24 -12.37 8.80 -7.69
C ARG A 24 -12.56 7.30 -7.58
N GLU A 25 -13.75 6.80 -7.92
CA GLU A 25 -14.05 5.35 -7.90
C GLU A 25 -13.07 4.55 -8.77
N GLN A 26 -12.76 5.07 -9.96
CA GLN A 26 -11.84 4.43 -10.91
C GLN A 26 -10.43 4.26 -10.32
N SER A 27 -9.95 5.26 -9.57
CA SER A 27 -8.62 5.22 -8.94
C SER A 27 -8.59 4.19 -7.81
N ILE A 28 -9.64 4.15 -6.98
CA ILE A 28 -9.78 3.15 -5.92
C ILE A 28 -9.86 1.75 -6.53
N LYS A 29 -10.73 1.54 -7.52
CA LYS A 29 -10.91 0.25 -8.20
C LYS A 29 -9.60 -0.26 -8.82
N GLY A 30 -8.82 0.62 -9.46
CA GLY A 30 -7.53 0.25 -10.03
C GLY A 30 -6.52 -0.24 -8.98
N LEU A 31 -6.52 0.37 -7.79
CA LEU A 31 -5.63 -0.04 -6.70
C LEU A 31 -6.11 -1.31 -5.99
N LEU A 32 -7.43 -1.50 -5.86
CA LEU A 32 -7.98 -2.77 -5.40
C LEU A 32 -7.60 -3.91 -6.38
N ARG A 33 -7.76 -3.72 -7.69
CA ARG A 33 -7.29 -4.70 -8.69
C ARG A 33 -5.79 -4.98 -8.60
N TRP A 34 -4.98 -3.96 -8.27
CA TRP A 34 -3.54 -4.15 -8.04
C TRP A 34 -3.28 -5.07 -6.85
N TRP A 35 -3.94 -4.82 -5.71
CA TRP A 35 -3.79 -5.66 -4.51
C TRP A 35 -4.39 -7.06 -4.68
N PHE A 36 -5.47 -7.19 -5.44
CA PHE A 36 -6.01 -8.50 -5.83
C PHE A 36 -4.97 -9.34 -6.54
N ARG A 37 -4.31 -8.77 -7.56
CA ARG A 37 -3.21 -9.44 -8.29
C ARG A 37 -2.01 -9.70 -7.39
N PHE A 38 -1.71 -8.82 -6.43
CA PHE A 38 -0.60 -9.03 -5.51
C PHE A 38 -0.77 -10.31 -4.68
N TYR A 39 -1.92 -10.55 -4.04
CA TYR A 39 -2.07 -11.77 -3.25
C TYR A 39 -2.41 -13.00 -4.10
N LYS A 40 -3.33 -12.89 -5.08
CA LYS A 40 -3.69 -14.04 -5.94
C LYS A 40 -2.56 -14.47 -6.86
N GLY A 41 -1.72 -13.55 -7.31
CA GLY A 41 -0.58 -13.85 -8.18
C GLY A 41 0.50 -14.71 -7.52
N GLY A 42 0.49 -14.85 -6.19
CA GLY A 42 1.34 -15.82 -5.49
C GLY A 42 0.74 -17.22 -5.39
N ILE A 43 -0.50 -17.43 -5.85
CA ILE A 43 -1.28 -18.68 -5.65
C ILE A 43 -1.67 -19.31 -6.98
N LEU A 44 -1.96 -18.46 -7.98
CA LEU A 44 -2.49 -18.82 -9.28
C LEU A 44 -1.44 -18.65 -10.38
N SER A 45 -1.57 -19.43 -11.45
CA SER A 45 -0.90 -19.15 -12.72
C SER A 45 -1.42 -17.85 -13.34
N LEU A 46 -0.71 -17.34 -14.35
CA LEU A 46 -1.10 -16.10 -15.03
C LEU A 46 -2.46 -16.23 -15.74
N GLU A 47 -2.74 -17.40 -16.31
CA GLU A 47 -4.00 -17.68 -17.01
C GLU A 47 -5.18 -17.72 -16.02
N GLU A 48 -5.07 -18.51 -14.96
CA GLU A 48 -6.07 -18.60 -13.89
C GLU A 48 -6.32 -17.23 -13.24
N LEU A 49 -5.26 -16.46 -12.99
CA LEU A 49 -5.37 -15.11 -12.42
C LEU A 49 -6.17 -14.18 -13.35
N ARG A 50 -5.90 -14.21 -14.65
CA ARG A 50 -6.61 -13.39 -15.64
C ARG A 50 -8.08 -13.77 -15.72
N GLU A 51 -8.38 -15.06 -15.69
CA GLU A 51 -9.75 -15.57 -15.71
C GLU A 51 -10.53 -15.12 -14.46
N ILE A 52 -9.99 -15.36 -13.26
CA ILE A 52 -10.65 -15.02 -12.00
C ILE A 52 -10.75 -13.50 -11.83
N GLU A 53 -9.69 -12.75 -12.15
CA GLU A 53 -9.74 -11.28 -12.14
C GLU A 53 -10.86 -10.77 -13.05
N GLY A 54 -11.00 -11.36 -14.24
CA GLY A 54 -12.05 -11.00 -15.19
C GLY A 54 -13.45 -11.25 -14.64
N LYS A 55 -13.68 -12.42 -14.01
CA LYS A 55 -14.96 -12.77 -13.38
C LYS A 55 -15.35 -11.83 -12.24
N ILE A 56 -14.39 -11.27 -11.51
CA ILE A 56 -14.67 -10.40 -10.34
C ILE A 56 -14.71 -8.91 -10.76
N TRP A 57 -13.64 -8.44 -11.40
CA TRP A 57 -13.37 -7.03 -11.64
C TRP A 57 -13.75 -6.55 -13.04
N GLY A 58 -14.11 -7.48 -13.92
CA GLY A 58 -14.49 -7.25 -15.31
C GLY A 58 -13.30 -7.19 -16.27
N LEU A 59 -13.60 -7.49 -17.53
CA LEU A 59 -12.77 -7.35 -18.72
C LEU A 59 -13.49 -6.45 -19.74
N GLN A 60 -12.90 -6.27 -20.91
CA GLN A 60 -13.54 -5.55 -22.01
C GLN A 60 -14.90 -6.17 -22.38
N GLU A 61 -14.94 -7.49 -22.52
CA GLU A 61 -16.13 -8.26 -22.93
C GLU A 61 -16.97 -8.75 -21.74
N LEU A 62 -16.57 -8.45 -20.49
CA LEU A 62 -17.25 -8.95 -19.28
C LEU A 62 -17.42 -7.85 -18.25
N ALA A 63 -18.68 -7.52 -17.94
CA ALA A 63 -18.99 -6.51 -16.94
C ALA A 63 -18.47 -6.91 -15.54
N SER A 64 -17.93 -5.92 -14.82
CA SER A 64 -17.47 -6.09 -13.45
C SER A 64 -18.60 -6.46 -12.49
N ARG A 65 -18.36 -7.46 -11.63
CA ARG A 65 -19.31 -7.85 -10.58
C ARG A 65 -19.35 -6.86 -9.42
N ILE A 66 -18.30 -6.06 -9.26
CA ILE A 66 -18.20 -5.02 -8.25
C ILE A 66 -18.43 -3.63 -8.89
N LYS A 67 -19.42 -2.89 -8.39
CA LYS A 67 -19.62 -1.46 -8.67
C LYS A 67 -19.31 -0.66 -7.41
N LEU A 68 -18.55 0.43 -7.57
CA LEU A 68 -18.19 1.34 -6.50
C LEU A 68 -19.02 2.61 -6.63
N LYS A 69 -19.45 3.18 -5.49
CA LYS A 69 -20.06 4.50 -5.41
C LYS A 69 -19.52 5.23 -4.19
N ILE A 70 -18.98 6.43 -4.37
CA ILE A 70 -18.61 7.28 -3.22
C ILE A 70 -19.88 7.84 -2.60
N LYS A 71 -20.08 7.61 -1.30
CA LYS A 71 -21.23 8.11 -0.53
C LYS A 71 -20.91 9.42 0.16
N ASN A 72 -19.78 9.45 0.88
CA ASN A 72 -19.30 10.60 1.60
C ASN A 72 -17.86 10.92 1.18
N LYS A 73 -17.51 12.20 1.19
CA LYS A 73 -16.18 12.72 0.84
C LYS A 73 -15.56 13.41 2.06
N PRO A 74 -14.23 13.52 2.15
CA PRO A 74 -13.59 14.28 3.21
C PRO A 74 -13.99 15.75 3.11
N SER A 75 -14.36 16.36 4.24
CA SER A 75 -14.74 17.78 4.32
C SER A 75 -13.57 18.71 4.61
N ASN A 76 -12.40 18.17 4.96
CA ASN A 76 -11.24 18.97 5.35
C ASN A 76 -10.65 19.75 4.17
N ASN A 77 -10.13 20.95 4.48
CA ASN A 77 -9.46 21.79 3.50
C ASN A 77 -8.21 21.08 2.93
N PRO A 78 -8.00 21.13 1.59
CA PRO A 78 -6.86 20.50 0.96
C PRO A 78 -5.53 21.11 1.43
N ILE A 79 -4.53 20.26 1.63
CA ILE A 79 -3.17 20.65 2.01
C ILE A 79 -2.19 20.47 0.86
N ASP A 80 -1.01 21.06 0.98
CA ASP A 80 0.10 20.82 0.05
C ASP A 80 0.89 19.57 0.46
N ALA A 81 0.89 18.55 -0.40
CA ALA A 81 1.69 17.35 -0.25
C ALA A 81 2.96 17.42 -1.11
N TYR A 82 4.12 17.44 -0.48
CA TYR A 82 5.42 17.52 -1.14
C TYR A 82 5.85 16.13 -1.65
N LEU A 83 5.91 15.95 -2.96
CA LEU A 83 5.90 14.62 -3.58
C LEU A 83 7.14 13.79 -3.27
N ARG A 84 8.23 14.42 -2.83
CA ARG A 84 9.50 13.79 -2.45
C ARG A 84 9.49 13.25 -1.01
N MET A 85 8.41 12.55 -0.63
CA MET A 85 8.19 12.02 0.73
C MET A 85 8.26 13.13 1.78
N ASN A 86 7.44 14.18 1.59
CA ASN A 86 7.35 15.35 2.46
C ASN A 86 8.63 16.21 2.54
N ASP A 87 9.54 16.07 1.57
CA ASP A 87 10.71 16.95 1.47
C ASP A 87 10.30 18.34 0.94
N LYS A 88 10.37 19.32 1.85
CA LYS A 88 9.96 20.72 1.62
C LYS A 88 11.08 21.58 1.02
N SER A 89 12.28 21.03 0.79
CA SER A 89 13.43 21.79 0.25
C SER A 89 13.17 22.40 -1.14
N ASN A 90 12.31 21.76 -1.95
CA ASN A 90 11.84 22.32 -3.21
C ASN A 90 10.32 22.54 -3.15
N PRO A 91 9.86 23.79 -2.91
CA PRO A 91 8.45 24.07 -2.70
C PRO A 91 7.58 23.93 -3.96
N ASN A 92 8.19 23.82 -5.14
CA ASN A 92 7.47 23.68 -6.40
C ASN A 92 7.05 22.23 -6.68
N ILE A 93 7.62 21.25 -5.98
CA ILE A 93 7.34 19.83 -6.19
C ILE A 93 6.28 19.34 -5.20
N LYS A 94 5.06 19.88 -5.37
CA LYS A 94 3.90 19.60 -4.52
C LYS A 94 2.61 19.43 -5.31
N ARG A 95 1.60 18.82 -4.69
CA ARG A 95 0.22 18.73 -5.18
C ARG A 95 -0.76 18.91 -4.03
N LYS A 96 -2.00 19.32 -4.34
CA LYS A 96 -3.08 19.31 -3.37
C LYS A 96 -3.44 17.87 -2.98
N ALA A 97 -3.73 17.68 -1.70
CA ALA A 97 -4.08 16.40 -1.11
C ALA A 97 -5.15 16.56 -0.04
N PHE A 98 -5.97 15.52 0.16
CA PHE A 98 -6.78 15.44 1.37
C PHE A 98 -5.85 15.20 2.58
N PRO A 99 -6.03 15.92 3.69
CA PRO A 99 -5.20 15.76 4.88
C PRO A 99 -5.52 14.45 5.62
N GLU A 100 -4.69 14.14 6.63
CA GLU A 100 -4.97 13.07 7.59
C GLU A 100 -6.30 13.30 8.32
N ASN A 101 -6.86 12.21 8.87
CA ASN A 101 -8.15 12.15 9.57
C ASN A 101 -9.37 12.54 8.71
N GLY A 102 -9.20 12.85 7.43
CA GLY A 102 -10.31 12.94 6.49
C GLY A 102 -10.96 11.58 6.28
N ASN A 103 -12.29 11.53 6.33
CA ASN A 103 -13.06 10.29 6.17
C ASN A 103 -13.85 10.29 4.86
N PHE A 104 -13.97 9.11 4.26
CA PHE A 104 -14.82 8.91 3.08
C PHE A 104 -15.46 7.53 3.10
N GLU A 105 -16.59 7.39 2.42
CA GLU A 105 -17.35 6.15 2.39
C GLU A 105 -17.50 5.63 0.97
N VAL A 106 -17.23 4.34 0.81
CA VAL A 106 -17.37 3.62 -0.45
C VAL A 106 -18.45 2.57 -0.28
N GLU A 107 -19.51 2.68 -1.08
CA GLU A 107 -20.50 1.62 -1.24
C GLU A 107 -20.05 0.69 -2.37
N PHE A 108 -19.90 -0.58 -2.03
CA PHE A 108 -19.68 -1.67 -2.96
C PHE A 108 -21.02 -2.39 -3.21
N ARG A 109 -21.44 -2.42 -4.47
CA ARG A 109 -22.63 -3.12 -4.96
C ARG A 109 -22.20 -4.32 -5.80
N PHE A 110 -22.92 -5.43 -5.62
CA PHE A 110 -22.67 -6.67 -6.32
C PHE A 110 -23.79 -6.92 -7.34
N SER A 111 -23.45 -7.32 -8.56
CA SER A 111 -24.41 -7.43 -9.66
C SER A 111 -25.13 -8.79 -9.75
N ASN A 112 -24.77 -9.79 -8.94
CA ASN A 112 -25.36 -11.12 -8.92
C ASN A 112 -25.43 -11.67 -7.47
N PRO A 113 -26.61 -11.98 -6.91
CA PRO A 113 -26.75 -12.53 -5.56
C PRO A 113 -26.06 -13.89 -5.36
N PHE A 114 -26.04 -14.75 -6.40
CA PHE A 114 -25.49 -16.11 -6.27
C PHE A 114 -23.97 -16.14 -6.08
N ASP A 115 -23.25 -15.16 -6.65
CA ASP A 115 -21.80 -15.03 -6.51
C ASP A 115 -21.41 -14.01 -5.42
N GLU A 116 -22.39 -13.36 -4.77
CA GLU A 116 -22.15 -12.21 -3.89
C GLU A 116 -21.19 -12.56 -2.77
N ASN A 117 -21.37 -13.72 -2.12
CA ASN A 117 -20.53 -14.13 -0.99
C ASN A 117 -19.06 -14.34 -1.41
N ILE A 118 -18.81 -14.95 -2.57
CA ILE A 118 -17.46 -15.18 -3.08
C ILE A 118 -16.82 -13.85 -3.46
N VAL A 119 -17.52 -13.04 -4.25
CA VAL A 119 -17.02 -11.73 -4.71
C VAL A 119 -16.76 -10.79 -3.53
N LYS A 120 -17.64 -10.79 -2.53
CA LYS A 120 -17.49 -10.01 -1.30
C LYS A 120 -16.27 -10.47 -0.51
N LYS A 121 -16.06 -11.77 -0.33
CA LYS A 121 -14.88 -12.30 0.37
C LYS A 121 -13.57 -11.90 -0.32
N GLU A 122 -13.51 -11.99 -1.64
CA GLU A 122 -12.33 -11.57 -2.41
C GLU A 122 -12.10 -10.05 -2.33
N LEU A 123 -13.17 -9.26 -2.28
CA LEU A 123 -13.09 -7.82 -2.07
C LEU A 123 -12.59 -7.48 -0.67
N GLU A 124 -13.12 -8.12 0.38
CA GLU A 124 -12.70 -7.94 1.77
C GLU A 124 -11.21 -8.30 1.94
N GLU A 125 -10.78 -9.41 1.33
CA GLU A 125 -9.37 -9.82 1.31
C GLU A 125 -8.50 -8.76 0.61
N THR A 126 -8.94 -8.28 -0.55
CA THR A 126 -8.25 -7.23 -1.29
C THR A 126 -8.15 -5.93 -0.49
N ILE A 127 -9.21 -5.53 0.21
CA ILE A 127 -9.21 -4.37 1.09
C ILE A 127 -8.23 -4.59 2.24
N TRP A 128 -8.20 -5.78 2.84
CA TRP A 128 -7.25 -6.12 3.91
C TRP A 128 -5.80 -5.93 3.45
N PHE A 129 -5.43 -6.38 2.25
CA PHE A 129 -4.11 -6.14 1.69
C PHE A 129 -3.82 -4.64 1.45
N LEU A 130 -4.79 -3.90 0.90
CA LEU A 130 -4.67 -2.46 0.68
C LEU A 130 -4.43 -1.70 1.99
N ILE A 131 -5.20 -1.99 3.05
CA ILE A 131 -5.11 -1.25 4.32
C ILE A 131 -3.83 -1.61 5.09
N ASN A 132 -3.30 -2.84 4.99
CA ASN A 132 -2.09 -3.24 5.71
C ASN A 132 -0.81 -2.87 4.97
N PHE A 133 -0.78 -2.91 3.64
CA PHE A 133 0.47 -2.78 2.86
C PHE A 133 0.44 -1.70 1.78
N GLY A 134 -0.72 -1.11 1.51
CA GLY A 134 -0.92 -0.19 0.39
C GLY A 134 -1.39 1.19 0.78
N GLY A 135 -1.88 1.91 -0.22
CA GLY A 135 -2.45 3.24 -0.10
C GLY A 135 -3.19 3.60 -1.37
N LEU A 136 -3.90 4.71 -1.33
CA LEU A 136 -4.71 5.25 -2.41
C LEU A 136 -4.02 6.45 -3.08
N GLY A 137 -4.44 6.73 -4.32
CA GLY A 137 -4.01 7.94 -5.03
C GLY A 137 -2.57 7.92 -5.54
N ALA A 138 -2.07 9.09 -5.92
CA ALA A 138 -0.74 9.27 -6.46
C ALA A 138 0.33 9.10 -5.38
N ARG A 139 1.50 8.61 -5.78
CA ARG A 139 2.65 8.40 -4.89
C ARG A 139 2.37 7.44 -3.73
N TRP A 140 1.32 6.61 -3.81
CA TRP A 140 1.00 5.66 -2.75
C TRP A 140 2.21 4.81 -2.36
N ARG A 141 3.00 4.31 -3.32
CA ARG A 141 4.25 3.56 -3.10
C ARG A 141 5.40 4.32 -2.38
N ARG A 142 5.18 5.58 -2.01
CA ARG A 142 6.13 6.49 -1.35
C ARG A 142 5.45 7.18 -0.16
N ALA A 143 4.78 6.37 0.66
CA ALA A 143 4.17 6.71 1.95
C ALA A 143 2.91 7.61 1.91
N PHE A 144 2.44 8.04 0.74
CA PHE A 144 1.22 8.85 0.60
C PHE A 144 -0.05 8.01 0.54
N GLY A 145 -1.18 8.64 0.86
CA GLY A 145 -2.52 8.07 0.70
C GLY A 145 -2.77 6.79 1.48
N SER A 146 -2.04 6.55 2.56
CA SER A 146 -2.37 5.44 3.44
C SER A 146 -3.76 5.65 4.03
N VAL A 147 -4.53 4.57 4.11
CA VAL A 147 -5.89 4.55 4.66
C VAL A 147 -6.05 3.35 5.59
N GLN A 148 -6.98 3.48 6.52
CA GLN A 148 -7.44 2.40 7.41
C GLN A 148 -8.96 2.43 7.55
N LEU A 149 -9.56 1.44 8.19
CA LEU A 149 -10.98 1.49 8.50
C LEU A 149 -11.21 2.50 9.63
N ASP A 150 -12.28 3.30 9.56
CA ASP A 150 -12.44 4.48 10.43
C ASP A 150 -12.41 4.14 11.94
N ASN A 151 -13.04 3.05 12.34
CA ASN A 151 -13.16 2.61 13.74
C ASN A 151 -12.07 1.61 14.17
N GLU A 152 -10.97 1.55 13.43
CA GLU A 152 -9.90 0.59 13.68
C GLU A 152 -8.83 1.23 14.57
N GLU A 153 -8.82 0.84 15.85
CA GLU A 153 -7.79 1.20 16.83
C GLU A 153 -7.18 -0.07 17.42
N ARG A 154 -6.32 -0.71 16.63
CA ARG A 154 -5.59 -1.92 17.02
C ARG A 154 -4.20 -1.55 17.55
N ASN A 155 -3.70 -2.31 18.52
CA ASN A 155 -2.33 -2.18 18.99
C ASN A 155 -1.35 -2.69 17.93
N PHE A 156 -0.11 -2.19 17.95
CA PHE A 156 0.89 -2.56 16.95
C PHE A 156 1.18 -4.06 16.91
N ASP A 157 1.35 -4.68 18.08
CA ASP A 157 1.69 -6.09 18.17
C ASP A 157 0.53 -7.00 17.71
N ASP A 158 -0.73 -6.59 17.96
CA ASP A 158 -1.91 -7.31 17.47
C ASP A 158 -1.98 -7.29 15.93
N ILE A 159 -1.73 -6.12 15.32
CA ILE A 159 -1.67 -5.98 13.86
C ILE A 159 -0.56 -6.86 13.28
N PHE A 160 0.62 -6.83 13.90
CA PHE A 160 1.76 -7.63 13.46
C PHE A 160 1.43 -9.13 13.51
N GLN A 161 0.86 -9.61 14.62
CA GLN A 161 0.52 -11.02 14.78
C GLN A 161 -0.58 -11.47 13.82
N GLU A 162 -1.60 -10.65 13.60
CA GLU A 162 -2.65 -10.93 12.61
C GLU A 162 -2.05 -11.07 11.20
N VAL A 163 -1.19 -10.12 10.83
CA VAL A 163 -0.50 -10.12 9.53
C VAL A 163 0.39 -11.35 9.39
N GLU A 164 1.19 -11.68 10.41
CA GLU A 164 2.04 -12.88 10.40
C GLU A 164 1.24 -14.16 10.24
N ASN A 165 0.20 -14.34 11.06
CA ASN A 165 -0.68 -15.50 11.01
C ASN A 165 -1.34 -15.63 9.63
N LYS A 166 -1.86 -14.52 9.09
CA LYS A 166 -2.52 -14.52 7.78
C LYS A 166 -1.56 -14.85 6.65
N LEU A 167 -0.37 -14.25 6.65
CA LEU A 167 0.63 -14.46 5.62
C LEU A 167 1.28 -15.84 5.67
N SER A 168 1.31 -16.50 6.84
CA SER A 168 1.76 -17.89 6.97
C SER A 168 0.98 -18.86 6.06
N SER A 169 -0.29 -18.57 5.77
CA SER A 169 -1.15 -19.38 4.89
C SER A 169 -0.85 -19.20 3.39
N TYR A 170 -0.16 -18.12 3.00
CA TYR A 170 0.13 -17.77 1.61
C TYR A 170 1.52 -18.26 1.15
N SER A 171 2.31 -18.88 2.02
CA SER A 171 3.71 -19.25 1.80
C SER A 171 3.94 -20.49 0.91
N ARG A 172 2.90 -21.04 0.27
CA ARG A 172 3.00 -22.31 -0.48
C ARG A 172 2.88 -22.09 -1.99
N GLY A 173 4.02 -22.21 -2.67
CA GLY A 173 4.08 -22.49 -4.11
C GLY A 173 4.27 -21.25 -4.98
N PHE A 174 5.53 -20.93 -5.28
CA PHE A 174 5.90 -19.90 -6.24
C PHE A 174 5.43 -20.27 -7.65
N LYS A 175 4.36 -19.64 -8.14
CA LYS A 175 3.85 -19.89 -9.50
C LYS A 175 4.15 -18.78 -10.51
N ASN A 176 4.53 -17.57 -10.07
CA ASN A 176 4.74 -16.44 -10.98
C ASN A 176 5.84 -15.47 -10.49
N SER A 177 6.87 -15.24 -11.33
CA SER A 177 7.98 -14.28 -11.09
C SER A 177 7.90 -13.00 -11.90
N ASP A 178 6.95 -12.89 -12.82
CA ASP A 178 6.91 -11.83 -13.84
C ASP A 178 6.58 -10.46 -13.24
N PHE A 179 5.85 -10.44 -12.13
CA PHE A 179 5.45 -9.23 -11.41
C PHE A 179 5.51 -9.42 -9.88
N MET A 180 5.49 -8.29 -9.15
CA MET A 180 5.46 -8.26 -7.70
C MET A 180 4.15 -8.87 -7.18
N ASN A 181 4.27 -9.93 -6.40
CA ASN A 181 3.17 -10.62 -5.73
C ASN A 181 3.61 -11.06 -4.33
N ILE A 182 2.67 -11.61 -3.55
CA ILE A 182 2.93 -11.99 -2.16
C ILE A 182 4.07 -13.00 -2.02
N SER A 183 4.19 -13.96 -2.95
CA SER A 183 5.17 -15.04 -2.87
C SER A 183 6.62 -14.61 -3.20
N ASN A 184 6.80 -13.47 -3.87
CA ASN A 184 8.11 -12.89 -4.18
C ASN A 184 8.33 -11.51 -3.58
N THR A 185 7.74 -11.21 -2.42
CA THR A 185 7.90 -9.90 -1.79
C THR A 185 8.30 -10.06 -0.34
N ALA A 186 9.47 -9.51 0.03
CA ALA A 186 9.80 -9.35 1.44
C ALA A 186 8.98 -8.22 2.03
N ILE A 187 8.44 -8.42 3.24
CA ILE A 187 7.63 -7.45 3.95
C ILE A 187 8.24 -7.19 5.33
N TYR A 188 8.55 -5.92 5.60
CA TYR A 188 9.14 -5.46 6.85
C TYR A 188 8.23 -4.44 7.53
N PHE A 189 8.00 -4.65 8.83
CA PHE A 189 7.43 -3.66 9.73
C PHE A 189 8.57 -2.92 10.40
N ILE A 190 8.50 -1.59 10.38
CA ILE A 190 9.57 -0.70 10.82
C ILE A 190 9.05 0.18 11.94
N THR A 191 9.73 0.17 13.07
CA THR A 191 9.52 1.11 14.19
C THR A 191 10.82 1.86 14.49
N LYS A 192 10.77 2.82 15.42
CA LYS A 192 11.99 3.48 15.89
C LYS A 192 12.94 2.46 16.53
N LYS A 193 14.21 2.83 16.65
CA LYS A 193 15.26 2.00 17.25
C LYS A 193 14.90 1.43 18.63
N ASP A 194 14.24 2.23 19.47
CA ASP A 194 13.78 1.84 20.81
C ASP A 194 12.52 0.95 20.80
N GLY A 195 11.94 0.71 19.62
CA GLY A 195 10.70 -0.04 19.44
C GLY A 195 9.44 0.82 19.48
N SER A 196 9.53 2.09 19.88
CA SER A 196 8.39 2.99 19.94
C SER A 196 7.91 3.42 18.54
N LEU A 197 6.65 3.87 18.48
CA LEU A 197 6.05 4.39 17.25
C LEU A 197 6.31 5.89 17.09
N TRP A 198 6.17 6.40 15.87
CA TRP A 198 6.20 7.85 15.62
C TRP A 198 4.88 8.49 16.04
N SER A 199 4.94 9.68 16.63
CA SER A 199 3.76 10.41 17.08
C SER A 199 2.94 11.02 15.94
N SER A 200 3.54 11.19 14.77
CA SER A 200 2.88 11.72 13.56
C SER A 200 3.35 10.99 12.30
N TRP A 201 2.49 10.96 11.28
CA TRP A 201 2.88 10.44 9.98
C TRP A 201 4.02 11.27 9.36
N GLU A 202 4.08 12.57 9.63
CA GLU A 202 5.11 13.46 9.10
C GLU A 202 6.49 13.08 9.62
N ASN A 203 6.61 12.83 10.94
CA ASN A 203 7.85 12.39 11.55
C ASN A 203 8.27 11.01 11.01
N CYS A 204 7.32 10.07 10.91
CA CYS A 204 7.59 8.76 10.30
C CYS A 204 8.06 8.87 8.84
N MET A 205 7.40 9.72 8.04
CA MET A 205 7.74 9.90 6.63
C MET A 205 9.11 10.54 6.44
N ASN A 206 9.44 11.55 7.24
CA ASN A 206 10.74 12.22 7.19
C ASN A 206 11.86 11.24 7.55
N ASP A 207 11.68 10.46 8.62
CA ASP A 207 12.67 9.48 9.08
C ASP A 207 12.88 8.36 8.03
N LEU A 208 11.80 7.76 7.52
CA LEU A 208 11.87 6.77 6.44
C LEU A 208 12.43 7.35 5.13
N ARG A 209 12.20 8.64 4.83
CA ARG A 209 12.81 9.28 3.66
C ARG A 209 14.32 9.36 3.81
N ASP A 210 14.78 9.87 4.94
CA ASP A 210 16.18 10.25 5.13
C ASP A 210 17.04 9.05 5.50
N ASN A 211 16.60 8.29 6.49
CA ASN A 211 17.38 7.22 7.10
C ASN A 211 17.13 5.84 6.47
N PHE A 212 16.04 5.68 5.69
CA PHE A 212 15.83 4.47 4.89
C PHE A 212 16.01 4.72 3.38
N TYR A 213 15.12 5.50 2.75
CA TYR A 213 15.04 5.59 1.29
C TYR A 213 16.28 6.25 0.66
N ARG A 214 16.70 7.42 1.15
CA ARG A 214 17.87 8.14 0.63
C ARG A 214 19.16 7.41 0.94
N ARG A 215 19.27 6.83 2.15
CA ARG A 215 20.40 5.99 2.54
C ARG A 215 20.53 4.77 1.63
N LEU A 216 19.45 4.02 1.41
CA LEU A 216 19.45 2.85 0.52
C LEU A 216 19.90 3.23 -0.88
N LYS A 217 19.40 4.35 -1.42
CA LYS A 217 19.88 4.87 -2.72
C LYS A 217 21.38 5.15 -2.74
N LYS A 218 21.91 5.74 -1.66
CA LYS A 218 23.33 6.06 -1.53
C LYS A 218 24.18 4.79 -1.48
N GLU A 219 23.80 3.81 -0.67
CA GLU A 219 24.50 2.51 -0.56
C GLU A 219 24.52 1.77 -1.90
N LEU A 220 23.40 1.78 -2.62
CA LEU A 220 23.29 1.15 -3.92
C LEU A 220 23.95 1.95 -5.06
N GLY A 221 24.42 3.18 -4.81
CA GLY A 221 25.00 4.04 -5.83
C GLY A 221 24.00 4.46 -6.92
N ILE A 222 22.70 4.51 -6.63
CA ILE A 222 21.64 4.76 -7.64
C ILE A 222 20.88 6.06 -7.41
N ASN A 223 20.54 6.72 -8.52
CA ASN A 223 19.75 7.96 -8.51
C ASN A 223 18.23 7.71 -8.43
N LYS A 224 17.75 6.52 -8.81
CA LYS A 224 16.32 6.13 -8.75
C LYS A 224 16.19 4.63 -8.47
N ILE A 225 15.30 4.26 -7.55
CA ILE A 225 14.91 2.88 -7.30
C ILE A 225 13.80 2.51 -8.29
N GLN A 226 14.18 1.98 -9.46
CA GLN A 226 13.26 1.66 -10.56
C GLN A 226 13.79 0.47 -11.39
N LEU A 227 12.91 -0.44 -11.77
CA LEU A 227 13.15 -1.53 -12.72
C LEU A 227 12.27 -1.31 -13.94
N GLY A 228 12.84 -0.80 -15.04
CA GLY A 228 12.05 -0.40 -16.21
C GLY A 228 11.03 0.68 -15.84
N ARG A 229 9.73 0.36 -15.83
CA ARG A 229 8.64 1.29 -15.43
C ARG A 229 8.08 1.05 -14.03
N THR A 230 8.55 0.03 -13.30
CA THR A 230 8.01 -0.34 -11.97
C THR A 230 8.97 0.01 -10.84
N SER A 231 8.43 0.40 -9.67
CA SER A 231 9.22 0.57 -8.45
C SER A 231 9.23 -0.77 -7.71
N PRO A 232 10.40 -1.41 -7.54
CA PRO A 232 10.51 -2.66 -6.78
C PRO A 232 10.39 -2.47 -5.27
N LEU A 233 10.43 -1.22 -4.80
CA LEU A 233 10.31 -0.84 -3.40
C LEU A 233 9.01 -0.07 -3.19
N ILE A 234 8.20 -0.50 -2.24
CA ILE A 234 7.03 0.22 -1.73
C ILE A 234 7.33 0.60 -0.29
N ILE A 235 7.11 1.87 0.05
CA ILE A 235 7.15 2.37 1.42
C ILE A 235 5.74 2.83 1.75
N GLN A 236 5.18 2.34 2.84
CA GLN A 236 3.93 2.79 3.44
C GLN A 236 4.15 3.25 4.87
N ILE A 237 3.21 4.07 5.34
CA ILE A 237 3.08 4.43 6.74
C ILE A 237 1.70 3.96 7.18
N LYS A 238 1.65 3.29 8.32
CA LYS A 238 0.43 2.76 8.91
C LYS A 238 0.28 3.29 10.32
N ARG A 239 -0.93 3.16 10.86
CA ARG A 239 -1.27 3.66 12.18
C ARG A 239 -1.73 2.48 13.04
N ALA A 240 -1.20 2.45 14.25
CA ALA A 240 -1.71 1.67 15.36
C ALA A 240 -2.23 2.65 16.42
N LYS A 241 -2.80 2.13 17.50
CA LYS A 241 -3.28 2.94 18.62
C LYS A 241 -2.19 3.84 19.22
N GLU A 242 -0.97 3.33 19.28
CA GLU A 242 0.21 3.94 19.92
C GLU A 242 0.90 4.99 19.03
N GLY A 243 0.58 5.02 17.73
CA GLY A 243 1.20 5.94 16.78
C GLY A 243 1.36 5.34 15.39
N TYR A 244 2.32 5.88 14.64
CA TYR A 244 2.60 5.53 13.26
C TYR A 244 3.80 4.61 13.16
N TYR A 245 3.80 3.72 12.15
CA TYR A 245 4.89 2.81 11.84
C TYR A 245 5.09 2.67 10.33
N GLY A 246 6.29 2.24 9.92
CA GLY A 246 6.63 2.02 8.53
C GLY A 246 6.30 0.59 8.09
N VAL A 247 5.89 0.42 6.84
CA VAL A 247 5.76 -0.89 6.19
C VAL A 247 6.50 -0.84 4.86
N ILE A 248 7.45 -1.76 4.67
CA ILE A 248 8.34 -1.78 3.50
C ILE A 248 8.17 -3.10 2.75
N LEU A 249 7.86 -3.01 1.46
CA LEU A 249 7.78 -4.17 0.58
C LEU A 249 8.89 -4.10 -0.46
N ILE A 250 9.63 -5.20 -0.61
CA ILE A 250 10.76 -5.32 -1.55
C ILE A 250 10.53 -6.52 -2.48
N TRP A 251 10.41 -6.24 -3.77
CA TRP A 251 10.21 -7.27 -4.79
C TRP A 251 11.48 -8.09 -5.04
N LYS A 252 11.35 -9.41 -4.93
CA LYS A 252 12.36 -10.45 -5.19
C LYS A 252 12.22 -11.02 -6.61
N ARG A 253 12.35 -10.18 -7.64
CA ARG A 253 12.12 -10.58 -9.04
C ARG A 253 13.09 -11.67 -9.54
N SER A 254 14.35 -11.58 -9.13
CA SER A 254 15.44 -12.53 -9.41
C SER A 254 16.56 -12.29 -8.42
N GLU A 255 17.44 -13.26 -8.15
CA GLU A 255 18.63 -13.07 -7.29
C GLU A 255 19.38 -11.79 -7.66
N ARG A 256 19.63 -11.56 -8.95
CA ARG A 256 20.38 -10.39 -9.46
C ARG A 256 19.71 -9.03 -9.22
N VAL A 257 18.39 -8.98 -9.08
CA VAL A 257 17.61 -7.76 -8.76
C VAL A 257 17.40 -7.62 -7.26
N TYR A 258 17.16 -8.74 -6.58
CA TYR A 258 17.00 -8.82 -5.14
C TYR A 258 18.30 -8.47 -4.43
N GLU A 259 19.45 -8.99 -4.86
CA GLU A 259 20.78 -8.63 -4.33
C GLU A 259 21.09 -7.13 -4.48
N LYS A 260 20.57 -6.48 -5.52
CA LYS A 260 20.77 -5.04 -5.77
C LYS A 260 19.81 -4.13 -5.01
N LEU A 261 18.81 -4.67 -4.31
CA LEU A 261 17.76 -3.87 -3.67
C LEU A 261 17.45 -4.31 -2.24
N LYS A 262 17.86 -5.52 -1.87
CA LYS A 262 17.86 -6.00 -0.50
C LYS A 262 18.87 -5.14 0.26
N PRO A 263 18.44 -4.42 1.31
CA PRO A 263 19.40 -3.73 2.13
C PRO A 263 20.35 -4.77 2.74
N SER A 264 21.65 -4.48 2.73
CA SER A 264 22.67 -5.40 3.22
C SER A 264 22.40 -5.77 4.69
N SER A 265 22.97 -6.89 5.15
CA SER A 265 22.92 -7.20 6.58
C SER A 265 23.50 -6.06 7.42
N GLU A 266 24.47 -5.33 6.87
CA GLU A 266 25.06 -4.12 7.44
C GLU A 266 24.09 -2.92 7.47
N PHE A 267 23.32 -2.69 6.40
CA PHE A 267 22.28 -1.66 6.37
C PHE A 267 21.29 -1.82 7.52
N TRP A 268 20.85 -3.05 7.78
CA TRP A 268 19.94 -3.37 8.87
C TRP A 268 20.63 -3.36 10.25
N LYS A 269 21.93 -3.69 10.33
CA LYS A 269 22.73 -3.66 11.57
C LYS A 269 22.97 -2.25 12.09
N ASP A 270 22.86 -1.22 11.26
CA ASP A 270 23.13 0.17 11.64
C ASP A 270 22.05 0.81 12.54
N LYS A 271 21.15 -0.02 13.09
CA LYS A 271 20.21 0.26 14.20
C LYS A 271 19.38 1.54 14.12
N ASN A 272 19.22 2.18 12.97
CA ASN A 272 18.33 3.37 12.87
C ASN A 272 16.86 2.99 13.10
N PHE A 273 16.50 1.74 12.82
CA PHE A 273 15.16 1.22 13.01
C PHE A 273 15.20 -0.15 13.69
N LYS A 274 14.09 -0.48 14.37
CA LYS A 274 13.77 -1.86 14.74
C LYS A 274 12.88 -2.44 13.65
N THR A 275 13.20 -3.66 13.21
CA THR A 275 12.50 -4.30 12.09
C THR A 275 11.94 -5.65 12.48
N LYS A 276 10.69 -5.91 12.11
CA LYS A 276 10.09 -7.25 12.16
C LYS A 276 9.79 -7.71 10.73
N GLU A 277 10.36 -8.84 10.31
CA GLU A 277 10.15 -9.43 8.97
C GLU A 277 9.01 -10.45 9.05
N VAL A 278 8.04 -10.37 8.12
CA VAL A 278 6.86 -11.27 8.12
C VAL A 278 6.91 -12.32 7.02
N LEU A 279 7.48 -12.00 5.85
CA LEU A 279 7.62 -12.93 4.73
C LEU A 279 9.07 -12.94 4.23
N LYS A 280 9.67 -14.13 4.25
CA LYS A 280 11.05 -14.41 3.80
C LYS A 280 11.15 -14.79 2.35
#